data_AF-A0A1H5A8K6-F1
#
_entry.id   AF-A0A1H5A8K6-F1
#
_cell.length_a   1.000
_cell.length_b   1.000
_cell.length_c   1.000
_cell.angle_alpha   90.00
_cell.angle_beta   90.00
_cell.angle_gamma   90.00
#
_symmetry.space_group_name_H-M   'P 1'
#
loop_
_entity.id
_entity.type
_entity.pdbx_description
1 polymer ?
#
loop_
_entity_poly.entity_id
_entity_poly.type
_entity_poly.pdbx_seq_one_letter_code
_entity_poly.pdbx_strand_id
1 'polypeptide(L)'
;MAGIPGIRGDVRVGEGPDTPNETVDAHKALFGDVRPWKYRSGWDIEAEYVSALGEAKGTRDEYLFGLITYVSELPQRVDGLAAQLKAIEQGVGKSGARLRWQGWLGNPHSAVYLMEPEGETGAKEVSMGNLFNNEQARARLRAVIGRNRAVQYLALLDEYDRIKARVVREIKSSSHDFKFKVDRTKHPVEQWANSVGPFWEALVSSTKQNIDRYLELDDQANEIAFEFNFDRQPIRWRTIVLRPEVKVSDPMGPSFPHFRVVTNIDRKTGKRQTKAIEDYKRDLILKAVARELKAALGRAPERAEVLAERAKARKRACSMWITEELLAHCKLGKHTTKINRLQKRLQDIHPEWSELRERLTRLSS
;
A
#
# COMPACT_ATOMS: atom_id res chain seq x y z
N MET A 1 32.22 -4.79 71.38
CA MET A 1 31.07 -4.98 72.28
C MET A 1 30.17 -3.77 72.10
N ALA A 2 28.99 -3.93 71.48
CA ALA A 2 27.67 -3.85 72.15
C ALA A 2 27.52 -2.51 72.91
N GLY A 3 26.63 -1.58 72.60
CA GLY A 3 25.28 -1.66 72.04
C GLY A 3 24.41 -0.81 72.99
N ILE A 4 23.68 0.19 72.49
CA ILE A 4 22.73 0.97 73.29
C ILE A 4 21.40 1.06 72.52
N PRO A 5 20.30 0.53 73.08
CA PRO A 5 18.96 0.58 72.50
C PRO A 5 18.03 1.63 73.14
N GLY A 6 17.04 2.07 72.36
CA GLY A 6 15.71 2.42 72.83
C GLY A 6 15.43 3.91 73.08
N ILE A 7 14.38 4.44 72.43
CA ILE A 7 13.15 4.95 73.06
C ILE A 7 12.14 5.34 71.96
N ARG A 8 10.91 4.82 72.10
CA ARG A 8 9.70 5.20 71.37
C ARG A 8 9.19 6.56 71.88
N GLY A 9 8.61 7.36 70.99
CA GLY A 9 7.76 8.49 71.35
C GLY A 9 6.57 8.58 70.39
N ASP A 10 5.36 8.39 70.94
CA ASP A 10 4.07 8.68 70.32
C ASP A 10 3.83 10.20 70.23
N VAL A 11 3.19 10.68 69.16
CA VAL A 11 2.34 11.89 69.22
C VAL A 11 1.12 11.68 68.32
N ARG A 12 -0.07 11.71 68.93
CA ARG A 12 -1.39 11.81 68.28
C ARG A 12 -1.87 13.26 68.27
N VAL A 13 -2.44 13.63 67.11
CA VAL A 13 -3.60 14.50 66.82
C VAL A 13 -3.70 15.88 67.49
N GLY A 14 -3.74 16.91 66.64
CA GLY A 14 -4.45 18.17 66.86
C GLY A 14 -5.17 18.58 65.57
N GLU A 15 -6.48 18.85 65.68
CA GLU A 15 -7.35 19.32 64.60
C GLU A 15 -7.34 20.85 64.45
N GLY A 16 -7.42 21.31 63.19
CA GLY A 16 -8.01 22.60 62.75
C GLY A 16 -7.04 23.73 62.36
N PRO A 17 -7.43 24.70 61.48
CA PRO A 17 -8.68 24.85 60.72
C PRO A 17 -8.50 25.03 59.19
N ASP A 18 -9.61 24.87 58.48
CA ASP A 18 -9.84 25.26 57.08
C ASP A 18 -9.61 26.76 56.84
N THR A 19 -8.87 27.11 55.79
CA THR A 19 -9.31 28.04 54.73
C THR A 19 -8.24 28.17 53.63
N PRO A 20 -8.60 27.93 52.35
CA PRO A 20 -7.77 28.23 51.19
C PRO A 20 -8.19 29.59 50.63
N ASN A 21 -7.40 30.66 50.73
CA ASN A 21 -7.56 31.81 49.81
C ASN A 21 -6.48 32.90 49.83
N GLU A 22 -5.61 33.03 50.84
CA GLU A 22 -4.74 34.23 50.90
C GLU A 22 -3.56 34.24 49.92
N THR A 23 -3.19 33.09 49.33
CA THR A 23 -2.10 33.03 48.34
C THR A 23 -2.53 33.29 46.90
N VAL A 24 -3.84 33.25 46.60
CA VAL A 24 -4.36 33.48 45.24
C VAL A 24 -4.54 34.97 44.97
N ASP A 25 -4.89 35.75 45.99
CA ASP A 25 -5.18 37.18 45.81
C ASP A 25 -3.91 38.05 45.74
N ALA A 26 -2.80 37.64 46.36
CA ALA A 26 -1.51 38.31 46.20
C ALA A 26 -0.92 38.16 44.78
N HIS A 27 -1.29 37.11 44.04
CA HIS A 27 -0.84 36.89 42.66
C HIS A 27 -1.68 37.66 41.63
N LYS A 28 -2.98 37.87 41.89
CA LYS A 28 -3.88 38.67 41.04
C LYS A 28 -3.56 40.17 41.08
N ALA A 29 -3.07 40.68 42.21
CA ALA A 29 -2.74 42.09 42.37
C ALA A 29 -1.49 42.54 41.57
N LEU A 30 -0.60 41.61 41.21
CA LEU A 30 0.67 41.90 40.50
C LEU A 30 0.60 41.67 38.98
N PHE A 31 -0.30 40.83 38.49
CA PHE A 31 -0.30 40.35 37.10
C PHE A 31 -1.69 40.34 36.46
N GLY A 32 -2.40 41.47 36.53
CA GLY A 32 -3.80 41.64 36.14
C GLY A 32 -4.28 40.75 34.98
N ASP A 33 -5.46 40.14 35.19
CA ASP A 33 -6.29 39.34 34.26
C ASP A 33 -5.59 38.82 32.98
N VAL A 34 -4.57 37.99 33.15
CA VAL A 34 -4.08 37.14 32.06
C VAL A 34 -5.03 35.97 31.91
N ARG A 35 -5.98 36.10 30.97
CA ARG A 35 -6.79 34.97 30.50
C ARG A 35 -5.85 33.79 30.16
N PRO A 36 -6.18 32.56 30.55
CA PRO A 36 -5.39 31.40 30.15
C PRO A 36 -5.41 31.33 28.63
N TRP A 37 -4.24 31.54 28.02
CA TRP A 37 -4.04 31.36 26.59
C TRP A 37 -4.40 29.91 26.27
N LYS A 38 -5.56 29.73 25.63
CA LYS A 38 -5.99 28.45 25.08
C LYS A 38 -4.84 27.92 24.21
N TYR A 39 -4.20 26.85 24.66
CA TYR A 39 -3.49 25.93 23.80
C TYR A 39 -4.43 25.64 22.61
N ARG A 40 -4.08 26.08 21.39
CA ARG A 40 -4.51 25.34 20.20
C ARG A 40 -3.85 23.99 20.34
N SER A 41 -4.62 23.04 20.86
CA SER A 41 -4.10 21.83 21.45
C SER A 41 -3.64 20.91 20.31
N GLY A 42 -2.65 20.04 20.57
CA GLY A 42 -2.24 19.02 19.61
C GLY A 42 -3.34 18.02 19.20
N TRP A 43 -4.58 18.24 19.66
CA TRP A 43 -5.78 17.49 19.33
C TRP A 43 -6.30 17.82 17.93
N ASP A 44 -6.12 19.04 17.41
CA ASP A 44 -6.61 19.41 16.07
C ASP A 44 -5.88 18.63 14.96
N ILE A 45 -4.57 18.38 15.15
CA ILE A 45 -3.74 17.62 14.19
C ILE A 45 -3.97 16.11 14.34
N GLU A 46 -4.27 15.66 15.55
CA GLU A 46 -4.64 14.28 15.81
C GLU A 46 -6.04 13.99 15.22
N ALA A 47 -6.96 14.95 15.30
CA ALA A 47 -8.27 14.89 14.65
C ALA A 47 -8.18 14.93 13.13
N GLU A 48 -7.37 15.83 12.53
CA GLU A 48 -7.11 15.85 11.09
C GLU A 48 -6.51 14.51 10.61
N TYR A 49 -5.55 13.96 11.35
CA TYR A 49 -4.95 12.68 11.01
C TYR A 49 -5.94 11.52 11.14
N VAL A 50 -6.75 11.48 12.20
CA VAL A 50 -7.79 10.46 12.39
C VAL A 50 -8.85 10.56 11.30
N SER A 51 -9.24 11.76 10.90
CA SER A 51 -10.18 12.00 9.78
C SER A 51 -9.59 11.46 8.46
N ALA A 52 -8.37 11.86 8.12
CA ALA A 52 -7.69 11.40 6.91
C ALA A 52 -7.49 9.86 6.91
N LEU A 53 -7.21 9.27 8.07
CA LEU A 53 -7.12 7.82 8.22
C LEU A 53 -8.48 7.14 7.98
N GLY A 54 -9.56 7.72 8.49
CA GLY A 54 -10.93 7.23 8.27
C GLY A 54 -11.33 7.30 6.80
N GLU A 55 -11.09 8.43 6.14
CA GLU A 55 -11.34 8.60 4.70
C GLU A 55 -10.57 7.58 3.86
N ALA A 56 -9.27 7.42 4.13
CA ALA A 56 -8.44 6.46 3.40
C ALA A 56 -8.86 4.99 3.63
N LYS A 57 -9.37 4.66 4.81
CA LYS A 57 -9.99 3.34 5.07
C LYS A 57 -11.30 3.17 4.30
N GLY A 58 -12.14 4.20 4.24
CA GLY A 58 -13.36 4.20 3.42
C GLY A 58 -13.05 3.96 1.94
N THR A 59 -12.09 4.69 1.37
CA THR A 59 -11.64 4.50 -0.02
C THR A 59 -11.13 3.08 -0.28
N ARG A 60 -10.36 2.53 0.67
CA ARG A 60 -9.90 1.13 0.59
C ARG A 60 -11.07 0.16 0.55
N ASP A 61 -12.02 0.30 1.45
CA ASP A 61 -13.13 -0.65 1.57
C ASP A 61 -14.01 -0.61 0.31
N GLU A 62 -14.27 0.58 -0.25
CA GLU A 62 -14.92 0.76 -1.55
C GLU A 62 -14.15 0.09 -2.69
N TYR A 63 -12.83 0.28 -2.73
CA TYR A 63 -11.97 -0.33 -3.75
C TYR A 63 -11.96 -1.87 -3.64
N LEU A 64 -11.85 -2.43 -2.43
CA LEU A 64 -11.86 -3.88 -2.20
C LEU A 64 -13.22 -4.49 -2.54
N PHE A 65 -14.31 -3.81 -2.20
CA PHE A 65 -15.65 -4.23 -2.63
C PHE A 65 -15.79 -4.19 -4.15
N GLY A 66 -15.33 -3.10 -4.78
CA GLY A 66 -15.28 -2.96 -6.24
C GLY A 66 -14.48 -4.08 -6.91
N LEU A 67 -13.39 -4.54 -6.28
CA LEU A 67 -12.58 -5.65 -6.78
C LEU A 67 -13.35 -6.97 -6.76
N ILE A 68 -14.10 -7.27 -5.70
CA ILE A 68 -14.94 -8.48 -5.61
C ILE A 68 -16.00 -8.46 -6.71
N THR A 69 -16.69 -7.33 -6.87
CA THR A 69 -17.71 -7.14 -7.91
C THR A 69 -17.11 -7.33 -9.29
N TYR A 70 -15.98 -6.66 -9.56
CA TYR A 70 -15.26 -6.79 -10.82
C TYR A 70 -14.93 -8.24 -11.16
N VAL A 71 -14.31 -8.99 -10.23
CA VAL A 71 -13.92 -10.39 -10.46
C VAL A 71 -15.16 -11.28 -10.65
N SER A 72 -16.25 -11.01 -9.94
CA SER A 72 -17.50 -11.78 -10.03
C SER A 72 -18.23 -11.54 -11.36
N GLU A 73 -18.09 -10.35 -11.94
CA GLU A 73 -18.72 -9.96 -13.22
C GLU A 73 -17.89 -10.35 -14.44
N LEU A 74 -16.61 -10.74 -14.27
CA LEU A 74 -15.72 -11.11 -15.37
C LEU A 74 -16.32 -12.14 -16.33
N PRO A 75 -16.96 -13.24 -15.88
CA PRO A 75 -17.55 -14.21 -16.80
C PRO A 75 -18.63 -13.59 -17.70
N GLN A 76 -19.57 -12.85 -17.10
CA GLN A 76 -20.66 -12.18 -17.84
C GLN A 76 -20.11 -11.13 -18.81
N ARG A 77 -19.08 -10.39 -18.40
CA ARG A 77 -18.40 -9.42 -19.24
C ARG A 77 -17.73 -10.07 -20.44
N VAL A 78 -17.05 -11.20 -20.25
CA VAL A 78 -16.43 -11.96 -21.33
C VAL A 78 -17.48 -12.54 -22.29
N ASP A 79 -18.60 -13.05 -21.78
CA ASP A 79 -19.71 -13.51 -22.62
C ASP A 79 -20.31 -12.36 -23.45
N GLY A 80 -20.48 -11.19 -22.84
CA GLY A 80 -20.90 -9.97 -23.52
C GLY A 80 -19.93 -9.51 -24.61
N LEU A 81 -18.61 -9.57 -24.35
CA LEU A 81 -17.57 -9.31 -25.34
C LEU A 81 -17.63 -10.32 -26.49
N ALA A 82 -17.81 -11.60 -26.19
CA ALA A 82 -17.91 -12.65 -27.19
C ALA A 82 -19.08 -12.42 -28.14
N ALA A 83 -20.26 -12.10 -27.60
CA ALA A 83 -21.46 -11.82 -28.39
C ALA A 83 -21.28 -10.59 -29.29
N GLN A 84 -20.72 -9.50 -28.75
CA GLN A 84 -20.48 -8.27 -29.51
C GLN A 84 -19.42 -8.44 -30.60
N LEU A 85 -18.31 -9.11 -30.29
CA LEU A 85 -17.27 -9.41 -31.28
C LEU A 85 -17.86 -10.24 -32.41
N LYS A 86 -18.52 -11.37 -32.09
CA LYS A 86 -19.16 -12.26 -33.07
C LYS A 86 -20.15 -11.53 -33.98
N ALA A 87 -20.96 -10.61 -33.43
CA ALA A 87 -21.90 -9.81 -34.20
C ALA A 87 -21.19 -8.89 -35.23
N ILE A 88 -20.05 -8.31 -34.87
CA ILE A 88 -19.27 -7.48 -35.80
C ILE A 88 -18.55 -8.34 -36.85
N GLU A 89 -17.99 -9.49 -36.45
CA GLU A 89 -17.29 -10.41 -37.34
C GLU A 89 -18.19 -10.98 -38.43
N GLN A 90 -19.46 -11.25 -38.14
CA GLN A 90 -20.46 -11.61 -39.15
C GLN A 90 -20.63 -10.53 -40.23
N GLY A 91 -20.40 -9.26 -39.89
CA GLY A 91 -20.38 -8.15 -40.83
C GLY A 91 -19.17 -8.16 -41.77
N VAL A 92 -18.01 -8.64 -41.30
CA VAL A 92 -16.76 -8.75 -42.09
C VAL A 92 -16.94 -9.77 -43.21
N GLY A 93 -17.58 -10.92 -42.93
CA GLY A 93 -17.79 -11.97 -43.93
C GLY A 93 -18.58 -11.52 -45.17
N LYS A 94 -19.38 -10.45 -45.08
CA LYS A 94 -20.13 -9.90 -46.21
C LYS A 94 -19.25 -9.25 -47.28
N SER A 95 -18.01 -8.88 -46.97
CA SER A 95 -17.07 -8.29 -47.92
C SER A 95 -16.13 -9.31 -48.58
N GLY A 96 -16.29 -10.61 -48.26
CA GLY A 96 -15.34 -11.66 -48.64
C GLY A 96 -14.08 -11.73 -47.79
N ALA A 97 -13.85 -10.77 -46.88
CA ALA A 97 -12.75 -10.83 -45.90
C ALA A 97 -13.12 -11.73 -44.71
N ARG A 98 -12.12 -12.23 -43.99
CA ARG A 98 -12.30 -13.07 -42.81
C ARG A 98 -11.35 -12.67 -41.69
N LEU A 99 -11.76 -12.96 -40.47
CA LEU A 99 -10.92 -12.78 -39.29
C LEU A 99 -10.45 -14.14 -38.81
N ARG A 100 -9.14 -14.25 -38.56
CA ARG A 100 -8.51 -15.47 -38.08
C ARG A 100 -7.89 -15.22 -36.71
N TRP A 101 -8.45 -15.89 -35.73
CA TRP A 101 -7.89 -15.96 -34.39
C TRP A 101 -6.73 -16.96 -34.37
N GLN A 102 -5.59 -16.53 -33.85
CA GLN A 102 -4.42 -17.35 -33.58
C GLN A 102 -3.93 -17.12 -32.15
N GLY A 103 -3.38 -18.17 -31.55
CA GLY A 103 -2.83 -18.13 -30.20
C GLY A 103 -3.32 -19.30 -29.37
N TRP A 104 -2.44 -19.78 -28.49
CA TRP A 104 -2.82 -20.80 -27.49
C TRP A 104 -3.75 -20.18 -26.44
N LEU A 105 -4.71 -20.94 -25.93
CA LEU A 105 -5.73 -20.43 -24.99
C LEU A 105 -5.11 -19.86 -23.70
N GLY A 106 -3.98 -20.40 -23.24
CA GLY A 106 -3.23 -19.86 -22.11
C GLY A 106 -2.09 -18.90 -22.48
N ASN A 107 -2.05 -18.40 -23.71
CA ASN A 107 -1.24 -17.23 -24.03
C ASN A 107 -1.97 -15.99 -23.50
N PRO A 108 -1.32 -15.12 -22.68
CA PRO A 108 -1.96 -13.90 -22.17
C PRO A 108 -2.48 -12.99 -23.28
N HIS A 109 -1.85 -13.02 -24.45
CA HIS A 109 -2.23 -12.19 -25.58
C HIS A 109 -2.82 -13.01 -26.72
N SER A 110 -3.78 -12.41 -27.41
CA SER A 110 -4.43 -12.97 -28.59
C SER A 110 -3.82 -12.36 -29.85
N ALA A 111 -3.92 -13.07 -30.97
CA ALA A 111 -3.59 -12.53 -32.27
C ALA A 111 -4.79 -12.69 -33.19
N VAL A 112 -5.28 -11.58 -33.74
CA VAL A 112 -6.41 -11.60 -34.67
C VAL A 112 -5.92 -11.03 -35.99
N TYR A 113 -5.95 -11.85 -37.03
CA TYR A 113 -5.48 -11.50 -38.36
C TYR A 113 -6.66 -11.22 -39.28
N LEU A 114 -6.57 -10.12 -40.03
CA LEU A 114 -7.46 -9.89 -41.16
C LEU A 114 -6.93 -10.66 -42.38
N MET A 115 -7.74 -11.55 -42.91
CA MET A 115 -7.47 -12.37 -44.08
C MET A 115 -8.31 -11.88 -45.25
N GLU A 116 -7.70 -11.69 -46.41
CA GLU A 116 -8.39 -11.32 -47.64
C GLU A 116 -8.15 -12.35 -48.75
N PRO A 117 -9.13 -12.57 -49.64
CA PRO A 117 -8.95 -13.43 -50.81
C PRO A 117 -7.90 -12.84 -51.77
N GLU A 118 -6.99 -13.68 -52.24
CA GLU A 118 -5.98 -13.39 -53.24
C GLU A 118 -6.58 -13.58 -54.63
N GLY A 119 -6.62 -12.49 -55.42
CA GLY A 119 -7.11 -12.50 -56.80
C GLY A 119 -8.64 -12.66 -56.94
N GLU A 120 -9.12 -12.64 -58.17
CA GLU A 120 -10.56 -12.69 -58.50
C GLU A 120 -11.22 -14.05 -58.19
N THR A 121 -10.43 -15.12 -58.14
CA THR A 121 -10.90 -16.48 -57.85
C THR A 121 -10.97 -16.78 -56.35
N GLY A 122 -10.31 -15.99 -55.50
CA GLY A 122 -10.32 -16.11 -54.04
C GLY A 122 -9.80 -17.45 -53.48
N ALA A 123 -9.02 -18.20 -54.27
CA ALA A 123 -8.57 -19.55 -53.91
C ALA A 123 -7.50 -19.59 -52.80
N LYS A 124 -6.83 -18.47 -52.53
CA LYS A 124 -5.77 -18.34 -51.52
C LYS A 124 -6.05 -17.12 -50.65
N GLU A 125 -5.78 -17.19 -49.35
CA GLU A 125 -6.01 -16.08 -48.41
C GLU A 125 -4.67 -15.43 -48.04
N VAL A 126 -4.59 -14.11 -48.11
CA VAL A 126 -3.41 -13.33 -47.68
C VAL A 126 -3.71 -12.67 -46.33
N SER A 127 -2.78 -12.82 -45.39
CA SER A 127 -2.85 -12.14 -44.10
C SER A 127 -2.38 -10.69 -44.25
N MET A 128 -3.22 -9.75 -43.82
CA MET A 128 -2.90 -8.31 -43.77
C MET A 128 -2.14 -7.92 -42.49
N GLY A 129 -1.92 -8.87 -41.57
CA GLY A 129 -1.25 -8.66 -40.29
C GLY A 129 -2.18 -8.69 -39.07
N ASN A 130 -1.59 -8.67 -37.88
CA ASN A 130 -2.31 -8.75 -36.61
C ASN A 130 -2.93 -7.38 -36.25
N LEU A 131 -4.24 -7.37 -35.99
CA LEU A 131 -5.01 -6.17 -35.66
C LEU A 131 -4.55 -5.45 -34.39
N PHE A 132 -3.84 -6.12 -33.47
CA PHE A 132 -3.32 -5.48 -32.26
C PHE A 132 -2.14 -4.53 -32.51
N ASN A 133 -1.33 -4.77 -33.55
CA ASN A 133 -0.08 -4.03 -33.74
C ASN A 133 0.18 -3.56 -35.19
N ASN A 134 -0.75 -3.82 -36.11
CA ASN A 134 -0.60 -3.43 -37.51
C ASN A 134 -1.64 -2.38 -37.93
N GLU A 135 -1.20 -1.13 -38.11
CA GLU A 135 -2.07 -0.03 -38.54
C GLU A 135 -2.65 -0.21 -39.95
N GLN A 136 -1.93 -0.90 -40.85
CA GLN A 136 -2.42 -1.19 -42.19
C GLN A 136 -3.60 -2.18 -42.13
N ALA A 137 -3.50 -3.21 -41.28
CA ALA A 137 -4.60 -4.14 -41.02
C ALA A 137 -5.82 -3.42 -40.41
N ARG A 138 -5.60 -2.48 -39.48
CA ARG A 138 -6.67 -1.65 -38.88
C ARG A 138 -7.33 -0.71 -39.89
N ALA A 139 -6.54 -0.06 -40.74
CA ALA A 139 -7.04 0.80 -41.81
C ALA A 139 -7.91 -0.01 -42.78
N ARG A 140 -7.48 -1.23 -43.11
CA ARG A 140 -8.24 -2.12 -43.98
C ARG A 140 -9.53 -2.61 -43.32
N LEU A 141 -9.49 -2.97 -42.04
CA LEU A 141 -10.70 -3.30 -41.27
C LEU A 141 -11.72 -2.16 -41.32
N ARG A 142 -11.29 -0.89 -41.16
CA ARG A 142 -12.16 0.29 -41.28
C ARG A 142 -12.80 0.41 -42.66
N ALA A 143 -12.08 0.03 -43.73
CA ALA A 143 -12.62 0.02 -45.08
C ALA A 143 -13.66 -1.10 -45.28
N VAL A 144 -13.48 -2.24 -44.61
CA VAL A 144 -14.36 -3.41 -44.74
C VAL A 144 -15.68 -3.26 -43.98
N ILE A 145 -15.64 -2.89 -42.70
CA ILE A 145 -16.84 -2.83 -41.84
C ILE A 145 -17.30 -1.40 -41.51
N GLY A 146 -16.62 -0.39 -42.05
CA GLY A 146 -16.84 1.01 -41.74
C GLY A 146 -16.11 1.47 -40.47
N ARG A 147 -15.82 2.78 -40.40
CA ARG A 147 -15.01 3.39 -39.34
C ARG A 147 -15.55 3.11 -37.94
N ASN A 148 -16.85 3.35 -37.71
CA ASN A 148 -17.44 3.26 -36.36
C ASN A 148 -17.39 1.82 -35.82
N ARG A 149 -17.77 0.83 -36.64
CA ARG A 149 -17.73 -0.58 -36.24
C ARG A 149 -16.31 -1.09 -36.03
N ALA A 150 -15.36 -0.65 -36.86
CA ALA A 150 -13.96 -1.01 -36.67
C ALA A 150 -13.37 -0.43 -35.38
N VAL A 151 -13.71 0.82 -35.02
CA VAL A 151 -13.30 1.42 -33.75
C VAL A 151 -13.89 0.63 -32.56
N GLN A 152 -15.18 0.29 -32.62
CA GLN A 152 -15.82 -0.52 -31.59
C GLN A 152 -15.18 -1.91 -31.48
N TYR A 153 -14.94 -2.59 -32.60
CA TYR A 153 -14.31 -3.92 -32.62
C TYR A 153 -12.92 -3.92 -32.00
N LEU A 154 -12.09 -2.93 -32.34
CA LEU A 154 -10.74 -2.81 -31.77
C LEU A 154 -10.78 -2.53 -30.26
N ALA A 155 -11.73 -1.70 -29.80
CA ALA A 155 -11.92 -1.45 -28.37
C ALA A 155 -12.33 -2.74 -27.61
N LEU A 156 -13.25 -3.52 -28.18
CA LEU A 156 -13.69 -4.80 -27.61
C LEU A 156 -12.54 -5.83 -27.59
N LEU A 157 -11.71 -5.87 -28.63
CA LEU A 157 -10.52 -6.72 -28.68
C LEU A 157 -9.49 -6.33 -27.62
N ASP A 158 -9.19 -5.04 -27.48
CA ASP A 158 -8.25 -4.55 -26.47
C ASP A 158 -8.76 -4.87 -25.05
N GLU A 159 -10.06 -4.74 -24.82
CA GLU A 159 -10.68 -5.10 -23.54
C GLU A 159 -10.58 -6.60 -23.24
N TYR A 160 -10.92 -7.44 -24.23
CA TYR A 160 -10.76 -8.89 -24.11
C TYR A 160 -9.31 -9.29 -23.80
N ASP A 161 -8.34 -8.70 -24.51
CA ASP A 161 -6.93 -9.02 -24.34
C ASP A 161 -6.41 -8.64 -22.94
N ARG A 162 -6.86 -7.50 -22.40
CA ARG A 162 -6.54 -7.10 -21.02
C ARG A 162 -7.10 -8.08 -20.00
N ILE A 163 -8.37 -8.46 -20.13
CA ILE A 163 -9.01 -9.44 -19.22
C ILE A 163 -8.29 -10.79 -19.32
N LYS A 164 -8.01 -11.26 -20.54
CA LYS A 164 -7.31 -12.51 -20.79
C LYS A 164 -5.92 -12.51 -20.17
N ALA A 165 -5.13 -11.47 -20.40
CA ALA A 165 -3.78 -11.35 -19.87
C ALA A 165 -3.78 -11.39 -18.33
N ARG A 166 -4.76 -10.74 -17.70
CA ARG A 166 -4.92 -10.73 -16.24
C ARG A 166 -5.28 -12.12 -15.70
N VAL A 167 -6.31 -12.76 -16.25
CA VAL A 167 -6.75 -14.11 -15.81
C VAL A 167 -5.64 -15.14 -16.02
N VAL A 168 -4.97 -15.13 -17.18
CA VAL A 168 -3.86 -16.05 -17.47
C VAL A 168 -2.69 -15.84 -16.50
N ARG A 169 -2.40 -14.59 -16.11
CA ARG A 169 -1.37 -14.28 -15.11
C ARG A 169 -1.73 -14.91 -13.76
N GLU A 170 -2.97 -14.76 -13.32
CA GLU A 170 -3.44 -15.34 -12.05
C GLU A 170 -3.44 -16.88 -12.08
N ILE A 171 -3.83 -17.48 -13.20
CA ILE A 171 -3.72 -18.94 -13.40
C ILE A 171 -2.26 -19.38 -13.22
N LYS A 172 -1.30 -18.68 -13.85
CA LYS A 172 0.12 -19.02 -13.79
C LYS A 172 0.74 -18.80 -12.41
N SER A 173 0.28 -17.81 -11.65
CA SER A 173 0.72 -17.61 -10.26
C SER A 173 0.07 -18.57 -9.28
N SER A 174 -1.05 -19.20 -9.65
CA SER A 174 -1.67 -20.23 -8.85
C SER A 174 -0.95 -21.56 -9.04
N SER A 175 -0.80 -22.34 -7.96
CA SER A 175 -0.23 -23.70 -8.03
C SER A 175 -1.17 -24.73 -8.68
N HIS A 176 -2.26 -24.30 -9.33
CA HIS A 176 -3.25 -25.20 -9.93
C HIS A 176 -2.77 -25.69 -11.30
N ASP A 177 -2.79 -27.01 -11.52
CA ASP A 177 -2.61 -27.61 -12.86
C ASP A 177 -3.87 -27.35 -13.71
N PHE A 178 -3.92 -26.14 -14.28
CA PHE A 178 -5.05 -25.69 -15.08
C PHE A 178 -4.86 -26.06 -16.55
N LYS A 179 -5.83 -26.79 -17.12
CA LYS A 179 -5.81 -27.26 -18.52
C LYS A 179 -6.90 -26.60 -19.34
N PHE A 180 -6.50 -25.90 -20.40
CA PHE A 180 -7.43 -25.30 -21.35
C PHE A 180 -8.10 -26.38 -22.21
N LYS A 181 -9.42 -26.30 -22.36
CA LYS A 181 -10.22 -27.24 -23.15
C LYS A 181 -10.60 -26.60 -24.48
N VAL A 182 -10.27 -27.27 -25.57
CA VAL A 182 -10.53 -26.77 -26.93
C VAL A 182 -11.86 -27.34 -27.44
N ASP A 183 -12.91 -26.52 -27.42
CA ASP A 183 -14.15 -26.78 -28.17
C ASP A 183 -14.13 -26.00 -29.49
N ARG A 184 -13.93 -26.69 -30.63
CA ARG A 184 -13.81 -26.06 -31.95
C ARG A 184 -15.15 -25.56 -32.52
N THR A 185 -16.27 -25.88 -31.87
CA THR A 185 -17.61 -25.47 -32.34
C THR A 185 -17.98 -24.06 -31.88
N LYS A 186 -17.28 -23.54 -30.87
CA LYS A 186 -17.54 -22.23 -30.24
C LYS A 186 -16.65 -21.13 -30.79
N HIS A 187 -17.09 -19.90 -30.65
CA HIS A 187 -16.26 -18.73 -30.96
C HIS A 187 -15.00 -18.74 -30.06
N PRO A 188 -13.81 -18.30 -30.53
CA PRO A 188 -12.57 -18.38 -29.75
C PRO A 188 -12.64 -17.72 -28.37
N VAL A 189 -13.37 -16.61 -28.25
CA VAL A 189 -13.63 -15.94 -26.95
C VAL A 189 -14.52 -16.80 -26.05
N GLU A 190 -15.60 -17.39 -26.57
CA GLU A 190 -16.48 -18.30 -25.82
C GLU A 190 -15.71 -19.57 -25.41
N GLN A 191 -14.83 -20.08 -26.27
CA GLN A 191 -14.01 -21.25 -26.00
C GLN A 191 -13.01 -20.99 -24.87
N TRP A 192 -12.32 -19.85 -24.92
CA TRP A 192 -11.45 -19.41 -23.85
C TRP A 192 -12.24 -19.23 -22.56
N ALA A 193 -13.40 -18.57 -22.63
CA ALA A 193 -14.25 -18.34 -21.48
C ALA A 193 -14.67 -19.67 -20.82
N ASN A 194 -15.27 -20.59 -21.57
CA ASN A 194 -15.67 -21.90 -21.07
C ASN A 194 -14.49 -22.70 -20.50
N SER A 195 -13.28 -22.52 -21.04
CA SER A 195 -12.09 -23.18 -20.49
C SER A 195 -11.80 -22.70 -19.08
N VAL A 196 -11.78 -21.38 -18.85
CA VAL A 196 -11.40 -20.77 -17.58
C VAL A 196 -12.57 -20.65 -16.59
N GLY A 197 -13.77 -21.11 -16.98
CA GLY A 197 -14.98 -21.33 -16.15
C GLY A 197 -14.69 -21.66 -14.68
N PRO A 198 -14.17 -22.87 -14.42
CA PRO A 198 -13.88 -23.34 -13.06
C PRO A 198 -12.84 -22.49 -12.31
N PHE A 199 -11.93 -21.84 -13.04
CA PHE A 199 -10.91 -20.99 -12.43
C PHE A 199 -11.51 -19.68 -11.91
N TRP A 200 -12.52 -19.09 -12.56
CA TRP A 200 -13.13 -17.86 -12.05
C TRP A 200 -13.85 -18.06 -10.72
N GLU A 201 -14.59 -19.15 -10.56
CA GLU A 201 -15.25 -19.45 -9.29
C GLU A 201 -14.23 -19.55 -8.16
N ALA A 202 -13.13 -20.26 -8.41
CA ALA A 202 -12.00 -20.35 -7.49
C ALA A 202 -11.34 -18.99 -7.24
N LEU A 203 -11.18 -18.16 -8.28
CA LEU A 203 -10.58 -16.83 -8.18
C LEU A 203 -11.45 -15.88 -7.35
N VAL A 204 -12.78 -15.88 -7.53
CA VAL A 204 -13.71 -15.09 -6.71
C VAL A 204 -13.59 -15.49 -5.25
N SER A 205 -13.65 -16.80 -4.96
CA SER A 205 -13.53 -17.31 -3.58
C SER A 205 -12.19 -16.95 -2.95
N SER A 206 -11.08 -17.18 -3.68
CA SER A 206 -9.73 -16.82 -3.21
C SER A 206 -9.57 -15.31 -3.02
N THR A 207 -10.16 -14.48 -3.89
CA THR A 207 -10.10 -13.02 -3.76
C THR A 207 -10.79 -12.57 -2.48
N LYS A 208 -11.98 -13.10 -2.17
CA LYS A 208 -12.68 -12.80 -0.92
C LYS A 208 -11.83 -13.19 0.31
N GLN A 209 -11.29 -14.41 0.32
CA GLN A 209 -10.41 -14.88 1.40
C GLN A 209 -9.17 -14.00 1.57
N ASN A 210 -8.53 -13.59 0.48
CA ASN A 210 -7.37 -12.70 0.52
C ASN A 210 -7.72 -11.31 1.06
N ILE A 211 -8.91 -10.80 0.72
CA ILE A 211 -9.42 -9.52 1.23
C ILE A 211 -9.68 -9.61 2.73
N ASP A 212 -10.41 -10.64 3.17
CA ASP A 212 -10.72 -10.85 4.58
C ASP A 212 -9.43 -10.96 5.41
N ARG A 213 -8.46 -11.75 4.92
CA ARG A 213 -7.16 -11.90 5.55
C ARG A 213 -6.35 -10.59 5.57
N TYR A 214 -6.39 -9.82 4.48
CA TYR A 214 -5.72 -8.53 4.42
C TYR A 214 -6.28 -7.54 5.45
N LEU A 215 -7.61 -7.47 5.58
CA LEU A 215 -8.28 -6.61 6.55
C LEU A 215 -7.97 -7.05 7.99
N GLU A 216 -7.97 -8.36 8.26
CA GLU A 216 -7.57 -8.91 9.56
C GLU A 216 -6.14 -8.49 9.96
N LEU A 217 -5.18 -8.63 9.04
CA LEU A 217 -3.80 -8.23 9.27
C LEU A 217 -3.65 -6.71 9.44
N ASP A 218 -4.43 -5.93 8.68
CA ASP A 218 -4.45 -4.47 8.81
C ASP A 218 -4.96 -4.03 10.18
N ASP A 219 -6.02 -4.65 10.67
CA ASP A 219 -6.57 -4.39 12.01
C ASP A 219 -5.58 -4.80 13.10
N GLN A 220 -4.95 -5.97 13.00
CA GLN A 220 -3.88 -6.37 13.92
C GLN A 220 -2.71 -5.38 13.94
N ALA A 221 -2.28 -4.87 12.77
CA ALA A 221 -1.22 -3.88 12.68
C ALA A 221 -1.64 -2.54 13.32
N ASN A 222 -2.90 -2.13 13.12
CA ASN A 222 -3.48 -0.93 13.73
C ASN A 222 -3.58 -1.05 15.26
N GLU A 223 -3.98 -2.21 15.78
CA GLU A 223 -4.00 -2.49 17.22
C GLU A 223 -2.60 -2.39 17.83
N ILE A 224 -1.59 -2.97 17.16
CA ILE A 224 -0.19 -2.87 17.60
C ILE A 224 0.27 -1.41 17.59
N ALA A 225 -0.10 -0.63 16.58
CA ALA A 225 0.21 0.79 16.49
C ALA A 225 -0.46 1.60 17.62
N PHE A 226 -1.71 1.27 17.94
CA PHE A 226 -2.44 1.86 19.05
C PHE A 226 -1.76 1.53 20.39
N GLU A 227 -1.50 0.24 20.68
CA GLU A 227 -0.81 -0.20 21.89
C GLU A 227 0.54 0.52 22.02
N PHE A 228 1.33 0.53 20.94
CA PHE A 228 2.65 1.17 20.92
C PHE A 228 2.60 2.67 21.25
N ASN A 229 1.60 3.41 20.74
CA ASN A 229 1.51 4.85 20.94
C ASN A 229 0.83 5.24 22.26
N PHE A 230 -0.17 4.47 22.71
CA PHE A 230 -0.91 4.75 23.94
C PHE A 230 0.01 4.78 25.15
N ASP A 231 0.91 3.78 25.24
CA ASP A 231 1.90 3.67 26.32
C ASP A 231 2.98 4.78 26.31
N ARG A 232 3.00 5.61 25.27
CA ARG A 232 4.06 6.60 25.02
C ARG A 232 3.64 8.03 25.29
N GLN A 233 2.46 8.22 25.86
CA GLN A 233 2.03 9.52 26.33
C GLN A 233 2.71 9.84 27.69
N PRO A 234 3.26 11.06 27.87
CA PRO A 234 3.31 12.15 26.90
C PRO A 234 4.46 11.99 25.87
N ILE A 235 4.16 12.27 24.60
CA ILE A 235 5.14 12.25 23.50
C ILE A 235 6.14 13.40 23.65
N ARG A 236 7.44 13.08 23.67
CA ARG A 236 8.56 14.02 23.87
C ARG A 236 9.53 13.99 22.68
N TRP A 237 10.49 14.91 22.69
CA TRP A 237 11.61 14.89 21.75
C TRP A 237 12.37 13.55 21.85
N ARG A 238 12.71 12.95 20.69
CA ARG A 238 13.28 11.60 20.55
C ARG A 238 12.39 10.44 21.00
N THR A 239 11.11 10.67 21.25
CA THR A 239 10.15 9.57 21.36
C THR A 239 9.98 8.90 19.99
N ILE A 240 9.85 7.58 19.98
CA ILE A 240 9.47 6.81 18.81
C ILE A 240 7.95 6.69 18.81
N VAL A 241 7.32 6.93 17.66
CA VAL A 241 5.90 6.73 17.40
C VAL A 241 5.73 5.74 16.25
N LEU A 242 4.60 5.03 16.22
CA LEU A 242 4.28 4.06 15.18
C LEU A 242 3.00 4.50 14.47
N ARG A 243 3.07 4.90 13.19
CA ARG A 243 1.91 5.46 12.49
C ARG A 243 1.90 5.02 11.02
N PRO A 244 0.73 4.69 10.43
CA PRO A 244 0.61 4.53 8.99
C PRO A 244 0.72 5.88 8.26
N GLU A 245 1.24 5.85 7.04
CA GLU A 245 1.22 7.00 6.14
C GLU A 245 -0.08 6.98 5.33
N VAL A 246 -0.74 8.12 5.22
CA VAL A 246 -1.96 8.28 4.43
C VAL A 246 -1.61 9.01 3.15
N LYS A 247 -1.79 8.34 2.00
CA LYS A 247 -1.60 8.93 0.67
C LYS A 247 -2.95 8.94 -0.03
N VAL A 248 -3.42 10.12 -0.44
CA VAL A 248 -4.72 10.30 -1.10
C VAL A 248 -4.82 9.51 -2.41
N SER A 249 -3.70 9.27 -3.09
CA SER A 249 -3.66 8.53 -4.36
C SER A 249 -3.64 7.01 -4.19
N ASP A 250 -3.57 6.48 -2.97
CA ASP A 250 -3.42 5.04 -2.75
C ASP A 250 -4.79 4.38 -2.53
N PRO A 251 -5.31 3.61 -3.51
CA PRO A 251 -6.62 3.00 -3.41
C PRO A 251 -6.68 1.87 -2.38
N MET A 252 -5.52 1.34 -1.95
CA MET A 252 -5.46 0.32 -0.90
C MET A 252 -5.47 0.93 0.51
N GLY A 253 -5.65 2.24 0.61
CA GLY A 253 -5.75 2.98 1.86
C GLY A 253 -4.39 3.22 2.52
N PRO A 254 -4.36 3.40 3.86
CA PRO A 254 -3.14 3.73 4.58
C PRO A 254 -2.04 2.69 4.36
N SER A 255 -0.79 3.13 4.37
CA SER A 255 0.35 2.20 4.33
C SER A 255 0.38 1.36 5.60
N PHE A 256 1.19 0.30 5.59
CA PHE A 256 1.56 -0.39 6.82
C PHE A 256 2.09 0.61 7.88
N PRO A 257 1.89 0.39 9.20
CA PRO A 257 2.43 1.27 10.22
C PRO A 257 3.97 1.32 10.21
N HIS A 258 4.53 2.52 10.16
CA HIS A 258 5.98 2.74 10.17
C HIS A 258 6.43 3.44 11.45
N PHE A 259 7.59 3.03 11.95
CA PHE A 259 8.21 3.70 13.08
C PHE A 259 8.85 5.03 12.67
N ARG A 260 8.58 6.07 13.45
CA ARG A 260 9.09 7.43 13.24
C ARG A 260 9.62 7.99 14.54
N VAL A 261 10.66 8.82 14.47
CA VAL A 261 11.24 9.51 15.62
C VAL A 261 10.79 10.96 15.61
N VAL A 262 10.33 11.46 16.76
CA VAL A 262 10.02 12.88 16.94
C VAL A 262 11.32 13.68 16.96
N THR A 263 11.53 14.49 15.94
CA THR A 263 12.76 15.29 15.76
C THR A 263 12.61 16.70 16.29
N ASN A 264 11.40 17.26 16.22
CA ASN A 264 11.09 18.61 16.69
C ASN A 264 9.66 18.67 17.22
N ILE A 265 9.45 19.51 18.24
CA ILE A 265 8.13 19.87 18.76
C ILE A 265 8.09 21.39 18.77
N ASP A 266 7.26 21.96 17.90
CA ASP A 266 7.01 23.39 17.91
C ASP A 266 6.28 23.75 19.21
N ARG A 267 6.95 24.55 20.05
CA ARG A 267 6.43 24.97 21.35
C ARG A 267 5.20 25.87 21.23
N LYS A 268 5.04 26.61 20.14
CA LYS A 268 3.92 27.55 19.95
C LYS A 268 2.67 26.85 19.44
N THR A 269 2.83 25.88 18.54
CA THR A 269 1.71 25.20 17.87
C THR A 269 1.46 23.78 18.35
N GLY A 270 2.35 23.22 19.18
CA GLY A 270 2.32 21.80 19.55
C GLY A 270 2.62 20.84 18.40
N LYS A 271 2.92 21.37 17.18
CA LYS A 271 3.18 20.57 15.98
C LYS A 271 4.41 19.71 16.17
N ARG A 272 4.28 18.43 15.86
CA ARG A 272 5.36 17.44 15.96
C ARG A 272 5.91 17.17 14.57
N GLN A 273 7.19 17.39 14.38
CA GLN A 273 7.88 16.89 13.19
C GLN A 273 8.45 15.51 13.52
N THR A 274 8.15 14.56 12.64
CA THR A 274 8.60 13.19 12.77
C THR A 274 9.37 12.76 11.53
N LYS A 275 10.40 11.95 11.74
CA LYS A 275 11.25 11.41 10.66
C LYS A 275 11.20 9.89 10.70
N ALA A 276 11.14 9.24 9.54
CA ALA A 276 11.19 7.79 9.45
C ALA A 276 12.47 7.25 10.13
N ILE A 277 12.37 6.08 10.79
CA ILE A 277 13.51 5.50 11.51
C ILE A 277 14.71 5.28 10.60
N GLU A 278 14.50 4.85 9.36
CA GLU A 278 15.57 4.58 8.40
C GLU A 278 16.43 5.81 8.15
N ASP A 279 15.76 6.93 7.87
CA ASP A 279 16.43 8.20 7.63
C ASP A 279 17.05 8.75 8.91
N TYR A 280 16.39 8.57 10.06
CA TYR A 280 16.93 9.00 11.34
C TYR A 280 18.21 8.24 11.70
N LYS A 281 18.24 6.91 11.50
CA LYS A 281 19.45 6.09 11.64
C LYS A 281 20.53 6.54 10.66
N ARG A 282 20.18 6.83 9.41
CA ARG A 282 21.13 7.34 8.42
C ARG A 282 21.80 8.61 8.91
N ASP A 283 21.04 9.55 9.47
CA ASP A 283 21.57 10.77 10.08
C ASP A 283 22.47 10.49 11.30
N LEU A 284 22.09 9.55 12.16
CA LEU A 284 22.91 9.17 13.33
C LEU A 284 24.26 8.63 12.92
N ILE A 285 24.29 7.77 11.89
CA ILE A 285 25.51 7.22 11.34
C ILE A 285 26.37 8.33 10.73
N LEU A 286 25.78 9.24 9.95
CA LEU A 286 26.52 10.38 9.38
C LEU A 286 27.12 11.29 10.47
N LYS A 287 26.39 11.51 11.58
CA LYS A 287 26.90 12.26 12.73
C LYS A 287 28.04 11.55 13.45
N ALA A 288 28.00 10.22 13.55
CA ALA A 288 29.08 9.43 14.13
C ALA A 288 30.35 9.52 13.26
N VAL A 289 30.21 9.30 11.94
CA VAL A 289 31.31 9.43 10.97
C VAL A 289 31.91 10.83 11.00
N ALA A 290 31.07 11.88 11.02
CA ALA A 290 31.54 13.26 11.11
C ALA A 290 32.32 13.53 12.42
N ARG A 291 31.96 12.89 13.53
CA ARG A 291 32.68 13.03 14.80
C ARG A 291 34.05 12.35 14.76
N GLU A 292 34.11 11.14 14.20
CA GLU A 292 35.35 10.39 14.00
C GLU A 292 36.30 11.15 13.06
N LEU A 293 35.79 11.64 11.92
CA LEU A 293 36.56 12.46 10.99
C LEU A 293 37.04 13.76 11.63
N LYS A 294 36.21 14.44 12.42
CA LYS A 294 36.62 15.65 13.15
C LYS A 294 37.78 15.37 14.09
N ALA A 295 37.75 14.22 14.79
CA ALA A 295 38.83 13.82 15.69
C ALA A 295 40.11 13.48 14.93
N ALA A 296 40.01 12.82 13.78
CA ALA A 296 41.16 12.46 12.94
C ALA A 296 41.78 13.65 12.21
N LEU A 297 40.97 14.59 11.70
CA LEU A 297 41.42 15.73 10.90
C LEU A 297 41.81 16.94 11.75
N GLY A 298 41.40 17.00 13.01
CA GLY A 298 41.59 18.17 13.88
C GLY A 298 40.76 19.41 13.48
N ARG A 299 39.95 19.32 12.41
CA ARG A 299 39.04 20.37 11.94
C ARG A 299 37.63 19.82 11.69
N ALA A 300 36.65 20.71 11.51
CA ALA A 300 35.32 20.28 11.08
C ALA A 300 35.38 19.65 9.67
N PRO A 301 34.84 18.42 9.47
CA PRO A 301 34.84 17.78 8.18
C PRO A 301 33.77 18.38 7.26
N GLU A 302 34.07 18.44 5.97
CA GLU A 302 33.11 18.85 4.96
C GLU A 302 32.08 17.74 4.68
N ARG A 303 30.90 18.12 4.20
CA ARG A 303 29.83 17.16 3.89
C ARG A 303 30.28 16.12 2.87
N ALA A 304 31.06 16.51 1.87
CA ALA A 304 31.60 15.60 0.85
C ALA A 304 32.53 14.55 1.47
N GLU A 305 33.39 14.95 2.43
CA GLU A 305 34.30 14.06 3.15
C GLU A 305 33.54 13.01 3.98
N VAL A 306 32.50 13.44 4.70
CA VAL A 306 31.64 12.54 5.49
C VAL A 306 30.92 11.52 4.60
N LEU A 307 30.42 11.95 3.44
CA LEU A 307 29.74 11.07 2.50
C LEU A 307 30.70 10.10 1.81
N ALA A 308 31.89 10.56 1.43
CA ALA A 308 32.94 9.72 0.86
C ALA A 308 33.38 8.63 1.83
N GLU A 309 33.61 8.99 3.11
CA GLU A 309 33.99 8.03 4.13
C GLU A 309 32.86 7.03 4.43
N ARG A 310 31.61 7.52 4.44
CA ARG A 310 30.44 6.66 4.55
C ARG A 310 30.34 5.65 3.40
N ALA A 311 30.65 6.07 2.17
CA ALA A 311 30.58 5.23 0.99
C ALA A 311 31.63 4.11 1.00
N LYS A 312 32.85 4.38 1.51
CA LYS A 312 33.91 3.37 1.68
C LYS A 312 33.47 2.22 2.59
N ALA A 313 32.64 2.51 3.59
CA ALA A 313 32.23 1.53 4.60
C ALA A 313 31.23 0.46 4.13
N ARG A 314 30.77 0.46 2.86
CA ARG A 314 29.81 -0.52 2.26
C ARG A 314 28.74 -1.05 3.23
N LYS A 315 28.14 -0.19 4.06
CA LYS A 315 27.14 -0.65 5.04
C LYS A 315 25.79 -0.87 4.35
N ARG A 316 25.08 -1.91 4.78
CA ARG A 316 23.70 -2.20 4.36
C ARG A 316 22.79 -0.98 4.59
N ALA A 317 21.74 -0.87 3.78
CA ALA A 317 20.69 0.12 3.97
C ALA A 317 20.11 0.02 5.40
N CYS A 318 19.74 1.16 5.97
CA CYS A 318 19.15 1.20 7.30
C CYS A 318 17.74 0.62 7.27
N SER A 319 17.46 -0.40 8.09
CA SER A 319 16.14 -1.02 8.19
C SER A 319 15.13 -0.13 8.91
N MET A 320 13.85 -0.29 8.56
CA MET A 320 12.70 0.35 9.22
C MET A 320 12.47 -0.07 10.68
N TRP A 321 13.05 -1.19 11.10
CA TRP A 321 12.89 -1.76 12.45
C TRP A 321 13.74 -1.04 13.49
N ILE A 322 13.30 -0.91 14.73
CA ILE A 322 14.06 -0.30 15.81
C ILE A 322 15.28 -1.18 16.17
N THR A 323 16.43 -0.55 16.38
CA THR A 323 17.69 -1.19 16.84
C THR A 323 17.99 -0.82 18.28
N GLU A 324 18.79 -1.63 18.97
CA GLU A 324 19.23 -1.35 20.34
C GLU A 324 19.99 -0.01 20.45
N GLU A 325 20.86 0.29 19.48
CA GLU A 325 21.55 1.58 19.39
C GLU A 325 20.57 2.77 19.36
N LEU A 326 19.47 2.62 18.61
CA LEU A 326 18.44 3.66 18.52
C LEU A 326 17.67 3.79 19.84
N LEU A 327 17.35 2.68 20.51
CA LEU A 327 16.72 2.69 21.82
C LEU A 327 17.58 3.40 22.87
N ALA A 328 18.89 3.11 22.87
CA ALA A 328 19.84 3.78 23.74
C ALA A 328 19.90 5.28 23.43
N HIS A 329 20.00 5.66 22.15
CA HIS A 329 20.04 7.06 21.72
C HIS A 329 18.77 7.85 22.08
N CYS A 330 17.61 7.19 22.02
CA CYS A 330 16.32 7.75 22.38
C CYS A 330 16.00 7.66 23.89
N LYS A 331 16.92 7.11 24.70
CA LYS A 331 16.77 6.93 26.16
C LYS A 331 15.56 6.07 26.54
N LEU A 332 15.26 5.03 25.74
CA LEU A 332 14.08 4.17 25.90
C LEU A 332 14.37 2.81 26.58
N GLY A 333 15.53 2.67 27.24
CA GLY A 333 16.01 1.40 27.80
C GLY A 333 15.02 0.66 28.72
N LYS A 334 14.27 1.40 29.55
CA LYS A 334 13.25 0.82 30.46
C LYS A 334 12.07 0.16 29.74
N HIS A 335 11.89 0.46 28.46
CA HIS A 335 10.78 -0.04 27.66
C HIS A 335 11.23 -0.98 26.54
N THR A 336 12.52 -1.32 26.47
CA THR A 336 13.11 -2.15 25.41
C THR A 336 12.35 -3.47 25.21
N THR A 337 12.03 -4.18 26.30
CA THR A 337 11.31 -5.46 26.23
C THR A 337 9.96 -5.34 25.54
N LYS A 338 9.15 -4.34 25.92
CA LYS A 338 7.83 -4.11 25.34
C LYS A 338 7.93 -3.65 23.88
N ILE A 339 8.89 -2.78 23.56
CA ILE A 339 9.15 -2.35 22.18
C ILE A 339 9.50 -3.54 21.31
N ASN A 340 10.45 -4.37 21.74
CA ASN A 340 10.90 -5.52 20.97
C ASN A 340 9.76 -6.53 20.77
N ARG A 341 8.90 -6.72 21.79
CA ARG A 341 7.69 -7.56 21.68
C ARG A 341 6.74 -7.05 20.59
N LEU A 342 6.39 -5.77 20.61
CA LEU A 342 5.46 -5.18 19.64
C LEU A 342 6.05 -5.11 18.23
N GLN A 343 7.34 -4.77 18.14
CA GLN A 343 8.07 -4.82 16.88
C GLN A 343 8.06 -6.23 16.29
N LYS A 344 8.30 -7.27 17.10
CA LYS A 344 8.31 -8.65 16.62
C LYS A 344 6.94 -9.03 16.04
N ARG A 345 5.85 -8.75 16.75
CA ARG A 345 4.48 -8.98 16.23
C ARG A 345 4.27 -8.27 14.89
N LEU A 346 4.74 -7.02 14.78
CA LEU A 346 4.63 -6.24 13.55
C LEU A 346 5.49 -6.83 12.41
N GLN A 347 6.68 -7.35 12.74
CA GLN A 347 7.56 -8.06 11.79
C GLN A 347 6.96 -9.37 11.29
N ASP A 348 6.21 -10.07 12.15
CA ASP A 348 5.56 -11.34 11.78
C ASP A 348 4.40 -11.09 10.79
N ILE A 349 3.67 -9.98 10.95
CA ILE A 349 2.53 -9.59 10.10
C ILE A 349 2.98 -9.00 8.74
N HIS A 350 4.04 -8.20 8.75
CA HIS A 350 4.44 -7.37 7.60
C HIS A 350 4.62 -8.11 6.26
N PRO A 351 5.26 -9.30 6.20
CA PRO A 351 5.46 -10.02 4.94
C PRO A 351 4.15 -10.41 4.28
N GLU A 352 3.24 -11.03 5.03
CA GLU A 352 1.94 -11.50 4.52
C GLU A 352 1.06 -10.31 4.13
N TRP A 353 1.02 -9.26 4.96
CA TRP A 353 0.28 -8.04 4.64
C TRP A 353 0.77 -7.40 3.33
N SER A 354 2.10 -7.35 3.13
CA SER A 354 2.71 -6.76 1.93
C SER A 354 2.40 -7.57 0.67
N GLU A 355 2.50 -8.89 0.77
CA GLU A 355 2.18 -9.81 -0.33
C GLU A 355 0.71 -9.71 -0.73
N LEU A 356 -0.20 -9.71 0.24
CA LEU A 356 -1.64 -9.57 -0.01
C LEU A 356 -1.97 -8.21 -0.64
N ARG A 357 -1.39 -7.12 -0.13
CA ARG A 357 -1.58 -5.79 -0.71
C ARG A 357 -1.12 -5.75 -2.16
N GLU A 358 0.06 -6.28 -2.45
CA GLU A 358 0.59 -6.33 -3.81
C GLU A 358 -0.31 -7.16 -4.73
N ARG A 359 -0.75 -8.33 -4.27
CA ARG A 359 -1.64 -9.22 -5.02
C ARG A 359 -2.98 -8.55 -5.36
N LEU A 360 -3.62 -7.92 -4.36
CA LEU A 360 -4.90 -7.24 -4.54
C LEU A 360 -4.77 -5.99 -5.44
N THR A 361 -3.65 -5.27 -5.36
CA THR A 361 -3.36 -4.15 -6.27
C THR A 361 -3.16 -4.63 -7.70
N ARG A 362 -2.49 -5.77 -7.89
CA ARG A 362 -2.23 -6.35 -9.21
C ARG A 362 -3.50 -6.89 -9.88
N LEU A 363 -4.51 -7.26 -9.10
CA LEU A 363 -5.78 -7.76 -9.62
C LEU A 363 -6.68 -6.65 -10.20
N SER A 364 -6.49 -5.39 -9.77
CA SER A 364 -7.21 -4.25 -10.35
C SER A 364 -6.50 -3.62 -11.55
N SER A 365 -5.16 -3.71 -11.61
CA SER A 365 -4.30 -3.17 -12.67
C SER A 365 -4.20 -4.08 -13.88
#